data_AF-A0A367ZV25-F1
#
_entry.id   AF-A0A367ZV25-F1
#
_cell.length_a   1.000
_cell.length_b   1.000
_cell.length_c   1.000
_cell.angle_alpha   90.00
_cell.angle_beta   90.00
_cell.angle_gamma   90.00
#
_symmetry.space_group_name_H-M   'P 1'
#
loop_
_entity.id
_entity.type
_entity.pdbx_description
1 polymer ?
#
loop_
_entity_poly.entity_id
_entity_poly.type
_entity_poly.pdbx_seq_one_letter_code
_entity_poly.pdbx_strand_id
1 'polypeptide(L)'
;MSPRFSPQDLEALTALTPAQIEGMGYETAMARLEQVVEALEQEGTPLQTGLKLYEVGTALSRRCAAVLDATEARMVQLRHDLDGRREEPFDPEKDGR
;
A
#
# COMPACT_ATOMS: atom_id res chain seq x y z
N MET A 1 -18.45 -21.48 18.91
CA MET A 1 -18.30 -20.41 17.90
C MET A 1 -17.55 -20.99 16.72
N SER A 2 -18.03 -20.78 15.50
CA SER A 2 -17.27 -21.15 14.31
C SER A 2 -16.03 -20.23 14.21
N PRO A 3 -14.87 -20.75 13.77
CA PRO A 3 -13.72 -19.89 13.52
C PRO A 3 -14.07 -18.84 12.45
N ARG A 4 -13.60 -17.61 12.65
CA ARG A 4 -13.87 -16.48 11.75
C ARG A 4 -13.21 -16.67 10.39
N PHE A 5 -12.06 -17.35 10.35
CA PHE A 5 -11.39 -17.77 9.12
C PHE A 5 -11.50 -19.28 8.91
N SER A 6 -11.93 -19.67 7.71
CA SER A 6 -11.88 -21.07 7.28
C SER A 6 -10.44 -21.46 6.87
N PRO A 7 -10.13 -22.76 6.77
CA PRO A 7 -8.84 -23.21 6.24
C PRO A 7 -8.52 -22.66 4.84
N GLN A 8 -9.54 -22.46 4.01
CA GLN A 8 -9.41 -21.94 2.65
C GLN A 8 -9.03 -20.46 2.67
N ASP A 9 -9.54 -19.68 3.63
CA ASP A 9 -9.17 -18.27 3.79
C ASP A 9 -7.72 -18.13 4.21
N LEU A 10 -7.26 -18.97 5.16
CA LEU A 10 -5.87 -18.98 5.61
C LEU A 10 -4.92 -19.42 4.49
N GLU A 11 -5.32 -20.40 3.68
CA GLU A 11 -4.54 -20.81 2.50
C GLU A 11 -4.46 -19.68 1.48
N ALA A 12 -5.57 -19.00 1.19
CA ALA A 12 -5.58 -17.86 0.27
C ALA A 12 -4.68 -16.71 0.73
N LEU A 13 -4.66 -16.40 2.03
CA LEU A 13 -3.78 -15.37 2.59
C LEU A 13 -2.30 -15.81 2.56
N THR A 14 -1.99 -17.04 2.97
CA THR A 14 -0.61 -17.54 3.05
C THR A 14 -0.01 -17.90 1.68
N ALA A 15 -0.83 -18.05 0.64
CA ALA A 15 -0.40 -18.27 -0.73
C ALA A 15 -0.06 -16.97 -1.49
N LEU A 16 -0.29 -15.79 -0.90
CA LEU A 16 0.07 -14.51 -1.53
C LEU A 16 1.58 -14.44 -1.75
N THR A 17 1.98 -14.36 -3.02
CA THR A 17 3.38 -14.24 -3.42
C THR A 17 3.85 -12.78 -3.36
N PRO A 18 5.17 -12.52 -3.19
CA PRO A 18 5.72 -11.17 -3.23
C PRO A 18 5.32 -10.39 -4.49
N ALA A 19 5.38 -11.03 -5.67
CA ALA A 19 5.01 -10.40 -6.93
C ALA A 19 3.53 -9.98 -7.00
N GLN A 20 2.63 -10.78 -6.41
CA GLN A 20 1.20 -10.41 -6.33
C GLN A 20 1.01 -9.21 -5.39
N ILE A 21 1.69 -9.19 -4.25
CA ILE A 21 1.63 -8.10 -3.27
C ILE A 21 2.18 -6.80 -3.88
N GLU A 22 3.32 -6.86 -4.58
CA GLU A 22 3.93 -5.71 -5.27
C GLU A 22 2.98 -5.06 -6.28
N GLY A 23 2.16 -5.85 -6.97
CA GLY A 23 1.17 -5.37 -7.93
C GLY A 23 -0.09 -4.72 -7.33
N MET A 24 -0.30 -4.80 -6.01
CA MET A 24 -1.54 -4.29 -5.38
C MET A 24 -1.55 -2.76 -5.27
N GLY A 25 -2.73 -2.15 -5.37
CA GLY A 25 -2.95 -0.77 -4.91
C GLY A 25 -3.06 -0.69 -3.38
N TYR A 26 -3.05 0.53 -2.82
CA TYR A 26 -3.10 0.76 -1.37
C TYR A 26 -4.30 0.08 -0.70
N GLU A 27 -5.52 0.36 -1.18
CA GLU A 27 -6.76 -0.18 -0.59
C GLU A 27 -6.78 -1.71 -0.56
N THR A 28 -6.37 -2.35 -1.66
CA THR A 28 -6.29 -3.81 -1.74
C THR A 28 -5.24 -4.36 -0.78
N ALA A 29 -4.04 -3.77 -0.74
CA ALA A 29 -2.98 -4.20 0.15
C ALA A 29 -3.36 -4.03 1.64
N MET A 30 -4.02 -2.91 1.98
CA MET A 30 -4.49 -2.64 3.34
C MET A 30 -5.58 -3.62 3.76
N ALA A 31 -6.60 -3.85 2.92
CA ALA A 31 -7.65 -4.82 3.23
C ALA A 31 -7.11 -6.24 3.44
N ARG A 32 -6.07 -6.64 2.68
CA ARG A 32 -5.38 -7.92 2.90
C ARG A 32 -4.56 -7.92 4.19
N LEU A 33 -3.91 -6.81 4.52
CA LEU A 33 -3.14 -6.68 5.76
C LEU A 33 -4.05 -6.82 6.98
N GLU A 34 -5.22 -6.17 6.97
CA GLU A 34 -6.24 -6.29 8.02
C GLU A 34 -6.68 -7.75 8.19
N GLN A 35 -6.98 -8.45 7.09
CA GLN A 35 -7.32 -9.87 7.12
C GLN A 35 -6.20 -10.74 7.73
N VAL A 36 -4.94 -10.43 7.41
CA VAL A 36 -3.79 -11.14 7.99
C VAL A 36 -3.68 -10.90 9.50
N VAL A 37 -3.88 -9.66 9.96
CA VAL A 37 -3.87 -9.33 11.39
C VAL A 37 -4.99 -10.06 12.11
N GLU A 38 -6.22 -10.00 11.60
CA GLU A 38 -7.35 -10.73 12.19
C GLU A 38 -7.10 -12.26 12.21
N ALA A 39 -6.46 -12.81 11.17
CA ALA A 39 -6.11 -14.23 11.13
C ALA A 39 -5.00 -14.61 12.14
N LEU A 40 -4.05 -13.72 12.42
CA LEU A 40 -3.02 -13.90 13.44
C LEU A 40 -3.60 -13.87 14.86
N GLU A 41 -4.68 -13.13 15.09
CA GLU A 41 -5.37 -13.05 16.37
C GLU A 41 -6.23 -14.29 16.67
N GLN A 42 -6.48 -15.14 15.68
CA GLN A 42 -7.28 -16.35 15.86
C GLN A 42 -6.54 -17.39 16.73
N GLU A 43 -7.18 -17.79 17.82
CA GLU A 43 -6.73 -18.89 18.67
C GLU A 43 -6.67 -20.22 17.88
N GLY A 44 -5.64 -21.03 18.15
CA GLY A 44 -5.48 -22.34 17.51
C GLY A 44 -4.89 -22.31 16.10
N THR A 45 -4.45 -21.14 15.61
CA THR A 45 -3.66 -21.06 14.37
C THR A 45 -2.35 -21.83 14.51
N PRO A 46 -2.06 -22.81 13.63
CA PRO A 46 -0.81 -23.57 13.69
C PRO A 46 0.41 -22.65 13.55
N LEU A 47 1.48 -22.93 14.30
CA LEU A 47 2.69 -22.10 14.32
C LEU A 47 3.26 -21.81 12.92
N GLN A 48 3.32 -22.83 12.05
CA GLN A 48 3.80 -22.64 10.68
C GLN A 48 2.91 -21.69 9.86
N THR A 49 1.60 -21.76 10.04
CA THR A 49 0.64 -20.84 9.41
C THR A 49 0.85 -19.43 9.94
N GLY A 50 1.02 -19.27 11.27
CA GLY A 50 1.30 -17.98 11.89
C GLY A 50 2.58 -17.32 11.36
N LEU A 51 3.65 -18.09 11.18
CA LEU A 51 4.90 -17.58 10.58
C LEU A 51 4.69 -17.09 9.15
N LYS A 52 3.98 -17.85 8.31
CA LYS A 52 3.67 -17.42 6.94
C LYS A 52 2.78 -16.17 6.91
N LEU A 53 1.76 -16.11 7.76
CA LEU A 53 0.90 -14.93 7.91
C LEU A 53 1.73 -13.70 8.31
N TYR A 54 2.68 -13.84 9.23
CA TYR A 54 3.58 -12.76 9.62
C TYR A 54 4.44 -12.26 8.45
N GLU A 55 5.01 -13.17 7.66
CA GLU A 55 5.79 -12.82 6.46
C GLU A 55 4.95 -12.07 5.43
N VAL A 56 3.75 -12.58 5.13
CA VAL A 56 2.80 -11.94 4.22
C VAL A 56 2.36 -10.57 4.74
N GLY A 57 2.04 -10.46 6.03
CA GLY A 57 1.66 -9.20 6.67
C GLY A 57 2.77 -8.16 6.62
N THR A 58 4.02 -8.58 6.83
CA THR A 58 5.19 -7.69 6.71
C THR A 58 5.36 -7.19 5.26
N ALA A 59 5.17 -8.07 4.28
CA ALA A 59 5.23 -7.68 2.87
C ALA A 59 4.10 -6.71 2.48
N LEU A 60 2.88 -6.95 2.93
CA LEU A 60 1.73 -6.05 2.71
C LEU A 60 1.94 -4.68 3.37
N SER A 61 2.43 -4.65 4.61
CA SER A 61 2.76 -3.40 5.32
C SER A 61 3.80 -2.57 4.56
N ARG A 62 4.87 -3.21 4.09
CA ARG A 62 5.88 -2.56 3.22
C ARG A 62 5.28 -2.05 1.92
N ARG A 63 4.36 -2.80 1.32
CA ARG A 63 3.66 -2.37 0.10
C ARG A 63 2.83 -1.11 0.36
N CYS A 64 2.05 -1.08 1.44
CA CYS A 64 1.26 0.09 1.81
C CYS A 64 2.14 1.33 1.97
N ALA A 65 3.24 1.22 2.70
CA ALA A 65 4.21 2.31 2.86
C ALA A 65 4.76 2.78 1.50
N ALA A 66 5.18 1.86 0.64
CA ALA A 66 5.70 2.20 -0.68
C ALA A 66 4.68 2.92 -1.58
N VAL A 67 3.38 2.59 -1.49
CA VAL A 67 2.33 3.33 -2.22
C VAL A 67 2.20 4.76 -1.69
N LEU A 68 2.20 4.94 -0.37
CA LEU A 68 2.09 6.25 0.25
C LEU A 68 3.30 7.12 -0.10
N ASP A 69 4.52 6.59 0.01
CA ASP A 69 5.76 7.30 -0.33
C ASP A 69 5.77 7.76 -1.79
N ALA A 70 5.36 6.89 -2.72
CA ALA A 70 5.28 7.23 -4.14
C ALA A 70 4.22 8.31 -4.40
N THR A 71 3.10 8.27 -3.67
CA THR A 71 2.03 9.26 -3.78
C THR A 71 2.49 10.62 -3.24
N GLU A 72 3.19 10.64 -2.09
CA GLU A 72 3.77 11.84 -1.52
C GLU A 72 4.80 12.48 -2.46
N ALA A 73 5.73 11.69 -3.00
CA ALA A 73 6.72 12.17 -3.96
C ALA A 73 6.06 12.84 -5.18
N ARG A 74 4.97 12.25 -5.70
CA ARG A 74 4.20 12.83 -6.80
C ARG A 74 3.49 14.13 -6.41
N MET A 75 2.95 14.22 -5.20
CA MET A 75 2.34 15.46 -4.70
C MET A 75 3.37 16.59 -4.56
N VAL A 76 4.57 16.26 -4.06
CA VAL A 76 5.68 17.22 -3.96
C VAL A 76 6.08 17.75 -5.34
N GLN A 77 6.23 16.87 -6.34
CA GLN A 77 6.52 17.27 -7.73
C GLN A 77 5.43 18.17 -8.29
N LEU A 78 4.15 17.80 -8.12
CA LEU A 78 3.04 18.61 -8.62
C LEU A 78 3.00 20.01 -7.99
N ARG A 79 3.30 20.13 -6.69
CA ARG A 79 3.41 21.43 -6.02
C ARG A 79 4.53 22.28 -6.60
N HIS A 80 5.73 21.69 -6.78
CA HIS A 80 6.85 22.40 -7.39
C HIS A 80 6.55 22.88 -8.81
N ASP A 81 5.85 22.07 -9.62
CA ASP A 81 5.45 22.46 -10.97
C ASP A 81 4.46 23.64 -10.97
N LEU A 82 3.53 23.68 -10.01
CA LEU A 82 2.60 24.81 -9.86
C LEU A 82 3.31 26.08 -9.42
N ASP A 83 4.25 25.99 -8.47
CA ASP A 83 5.04 27.13 -8.01
C ASP A 83 5.97 27.67 -9.12
N GLY A 84 6.55 26.77 -9.93
CA GLY A 84 7.37 27.12 -11.09
C GLY A 84 6.58 27.71 -12.27
N ARG A 85 5.26 27.56 -12.29
CA ARG A 85 4.35 28.18 -13.26
C ARG A 85 3.81 29.54 -12.82
N ARG A 86 4.35 30.11 -11.74
CA ARG A 86 4.04 31.49 -11.36
C ARG A 86 4.36 32.38 -12.56
N GLU A 87 3.35 33.09 -13.06
CA GLU A 87 3.49 33.99 -14.21
C GLU A 87 4.68 34.92 -13.97
N GLU A 88 5.63 34.95 -14.90
CA GLU A 88 6.66 35.99 -14.91
C GLU A 88 5.94 37.34 -14.89
N PRO A 89 6.41 38.34 -14.12
CA PRO A 89 5.83 39.66 -14.18
C PRO A 89 5.79 40.13 -15.63
N PHE A 90 4.62 40.55 -16.09
CA PHE A 90 4.44 41.07 -17.44
C PHE A 90 5.53 42.12 -17.73
N ASP A 91 6.34 41.86 -18.75
CA ASP A 91 7.40 42.74 -19.19
C ASP A 91 6.89 43.49 -20.42
N PRO A 92 6.43 44.75 -20.27
CA PRO A 92 5.86 45.52 -21.37
C PRO A 92 6.85 45.76 -22.52
N GLU A 93 8.17 45.66 -22.29
CA GLU A 93 9.19 45.83 -23.33
C GLU A 93 9.42 44.55 -24.15
N LYS A 94 9.23 43.37 -23.54
CA LYS A 94 9.32 42.06 -24.21
C LYS A 94 8.01 41.59 -24.82
N ASP A 95 6.90 41.78 -24.11
CA ASP A 95 5.63 41.12 -24.39
C ASP A 95 4.67 41.97 -25.24
N GLY A 96 5.03 43.23 -25.50
CA GLY A 96 4.21 44.22 -26.22
C GLY A 96 4.52 44.40 -27.71
N ARG A 97 5.24 43.48 -28.38
CA ARG A 97 5.59 43.57 -29.81
C ARG A 97 4.93 42.49 -30.66
#